data_AF-A0A411YXY1-F1
#
_entry.id   AF-A0A411YXY1-F1
#
_cell.length_a   1.000
_cell.length_b   1.000
_cell.length_c   1.000
_cell.angle_alpha   90.00
_cell.angle_beta   90.00
_cell.angle_gamma   90.00
#
_symmetry.space_group_name_H-M   'P 1'
#
loop_
_entity.id
_entity.type
_entity.pdbx_description
1 polymer ?
#
loop_
_entity_poly.entity_id
_entity_poly.type
_entity_poly.pdbx_seq_one_letter_code
_entity_poly.pdbx_strand_id
1 'polypeptide(L)' 'MIGHGLVGGIVMLSSAVQAFAEEQRVIAGVITPSMWSNACQSERCSPDGAGTKHGWKPLGGWKFSKTINGAKAEYILV' A
#
# COMPACT_ATOMS: atom_id res chain seq x y z
N MET A 1 4.03 -9.20 11.57
CA MET A 1 2.59 -9.55 11.63
C MET A 1 2.11 -10.13 10.31
N ILE A 2 1.05 -10.95 10.31
CA ILE A 2 0.49 -11.61 9.10
C ILE A 2 -0.82 -10.95 8.65
N GLY A 3 -1.34 -11.34 7.48
CA GLY A 3 -2.63 -10.86 6.95
C GLY A 3 -2.46 -9.65 6.02
N HIS A 4 -3.29 -9.59 4.98
CA HIS A 4 -3.18 -8.57 3.93
C HIS A 4 -4.53 -8.01 3.46
N GLY A 5 -5.64 -8.51 4.00
CA GLY A 5 -6.96 -7.89 3.85
C GLY A 5 -7.27 -7.05 5.07
N LEU A 6 -7.67 -5.79 4.87
CA LEU A 6 -8.07 -4.91 5.96
C LEU A 6 -9.17 -3.93 5.56
N VAL A 7 -10.06 -3.72 6.52
CA VAL A 7 -11.06 -2.65 6.57
C VAL A 7 -10.94 -2.03 7.95
N GLY A 8 -10.85 -0.70 8.03
CA GLY A 8 -10.59 -0.02 9.30
C GLY A 8 -10.89 1.47 9.24
N GLY A 9 -10.77 2.15 10.38
CA GLY A 9 -10.82 3.61 10.48
C GLY A 9 -9.42 4.22 10.37
N ILE A 10 -9.31 5.36 9.70
CA ILE A 10 -8.07 6.14 9.66
C ILE A 10 -7.93 6.88 10.99
N VAL A 11 -6.87 6.62 11.74
CA VAL A 11 -6.64 7.26 13.04
C VAL A 11 -5.60 8.38 13.00
N MET A 12 -4.86 8.48 11.91
CA MET A 12 -3.81 9.49 11.72
C MET A 12 -3.50 9.64 10.23
N LEU A 13 -3.35 10.89 9.77
CA LEU A 13 -2.89 11.21 8.42
C LEU A 13 -1.61 12.05 8.45
N SER A 14 -0.76 11.86 7.44
CA SER A 14 0.35 12.77 7.22
C SER A 14 -0.12 14.06 6.55
N SER A 15 0.66 15.13 6.68
CA SER A 15 0.32 16.46 6.14
C SER A 15 0.17 16.52 4.62
N ALA A 16 0.65 15.52 3.88
CA ALA A 16 0.54 15.44 2.42
C ALA A 16 -0.73 14.72 1.93
N VAL A 17 -1.49 14.06 2.80
CA VAL A 17 -2.71 13.34 2.40
C VAL A 17 -3.88 14.31 2.29
N GLN A 18 -4.53 14.33 1.12
CA GLN A 18 -5.63 15.27 0.83
C GLN A 18 -6.99 14.59 0.60
N ALA A 19 -6.99 13.31 0.22
CA ALA A 19 -8.19 12.60 -0.23
C ALA A 19 -8.94 11.82 0.89
N PHE A 20 -8.46 11.92 2.12
CA PHE A 20 -8.99 11.19 3.27
C PHE A 20 -9.10 12.09 4.49
N ALA A 21 -9.93 11.70 5.44
CA ALA A 21 -10.03 12.31 6.77
C ALA A 21 -9.78 11.27 7.87
N GLU A 22 -9.36 11.74 9.05
CA GLU A 22 -9.37 10.92 10.26
C GLU A 22 -10.80 10.48 10.60
N GLU A 23 -10.93 9.35 11.29
CA GLU A 23 -12.17 8.59 11.56
C GLU A 23 -12.89 8.02 10.32
N GLN A 24 -12.45 8.34 9.10
CA GLN A 24 -13.02 7.77 7.88
C GLN A 24 -12.77 6.25 7.81
N ARG A 25 -13.84 5.49 7.58
CA ARG A 25 -13.72 4.05 7.28
C ARG A 25 -13.29 3.82 5.84
N VAL A 26 -12.29 2.96 5.67
CA VAL A 26 -11.71 2.65 4.36
C VAL A 26 -11.48 1.16 4.19
N ILE A 27 -11.43 0.74 2.92
CA ILE A 27 -10.94 -0.57 2.50
C ILE A 27 -9.57 -0.33 1.88
N ALA A 28 -8.52 -0.95 2.41
CA ALA A 28 -7.20 -0.91 1.78
C ALA A 28 -7.00 -2.16 0.91
N GLY A 29 -6.56 -1.93 -0.33
CA GLY A 29 -6.24 -3.00 -1.26
C GLY A 29 -5.05 -3.83 -0.79
N VAL A 30 -5.05 -5.13 -1.14
CA VAL A 30 -3.90 -6.03 -0.90
C VAL A 30 -2.64 -5.55 -1.63
N ILE A 31 -2.85 -4.94 -2.80
CA ILE A 31 -1.81 -4.32 -3.62
C ILE A 31 -1.79 -2.82 -3.30
N THR A 32 -0.73 -2.36 -2.65
CA THR A 32 -0.51 -0.97 -2.23
C THR A 32 0.73 -0.40 -2.94
N PRO A 33 0.62 -0.11 -4.25
CA PRO A 33 1.76 0.30 -5.05
C PRO A 33 2.21 1.73 -4.71
N SER A 34 3.41 2.08 -5.15
CA SER A 34 3.98 3.43 -5.06
C SER A 34 3.25 4.46 -5.92
N MET A 35 2.58 4.02 -6.98
CA MET A 35 1.95 4.83 -8.03
C MET A 35 2.90 5.65 -8.92
N TRP A 36 4.21 5.61 -8.70
CA TRP A 36 5.17 6.40 -9.49
C TRP A 36 6.23 5.58 -10.24
N SER A 37 6.33 4.26 -10.03
CA SER A 37 7.25 3.41 -10.79
C SER A 37 6.84 3.26 -12.27
N ASN A 38 7.77 2.85 -13.13
CA ASN A 38 7.48 2.56 -14.55
C ASN A 38 6.36 1.52 -14.71
N ALA A 39 6.30 0.52 -13.82
CA ALA A 39 5.22 -0.46 -13.82
C ALA A 39 3.84 0.21 -13.57
N CYS A 40 3.75 1.11 -12.60
CA CYS A 40 2.52 1.87 -12.30
C CYS A 40 2.13 2.80 -13.46
N GLN A 41 3.10 3.50 -14.05
CA GLN A 41 2.87 4.38 -15.21
C GLN A 41 2.45 3.60 -16.46
N SER A 42 2.75 2.30 -16.52
CA SER A 42 2.29 1.38 -17.56
C SER A 42 0.98 0.67 -17.21
N GLU A 43 0.22 1.19 -16.22
CA GLU A 43 -1.05 0.61 -15.73
C GLU A 43 -0.91 -0.82 -15.17
N ARG A 44 0.30 -1.20 -14.75
CA ARG A 44 0.63 -2.50 -14.16
C ARG A 44 1.09 -2.30 -12.71
N CYS A 45 0.18 -1.94 -11.82
CA CYS A 45 0.51 -1.66 -10.42
C CYS A 45 0.90 -2.90 -9.58
N SER A 46 0.50 -4.11 -10.00
CA SER A 46 0.86 -5.34 -9.28
C SER A 46 2.38 -5.60 -9.24
N PRO A 47 3.11 -5.49 -10.37
CA PRO A 47 4.57 -5.57 -10.38
C PRO A 47 5.29 -4.23 -10.07
N ASP A 48 4.72 -3.38 -9.21
CA ASP A 48 5.34 -2.12 -8.78
C ASP A 48 6.79 -2.31 -8.31
N GLY A 49 7.73 -1.67 -9.01
CA GLY A 49 9.16 -1.81 -8.76
C GLY A 49 9.83 -0.50 -8.36
N ALA A 50 9.18 0.34 -7.56
CA ALA A 50 9.80 1.56 -7.02
C ALA A 50 11.20 1.27 -6.45
N GLY A 51 12.19 2.07 -6.86
CA GLY A 51 13.59 1.91 -6.47
C GLY A 51 14.38 0.84 -7.24
N THR A 52 13.78 0.06 -8.15
CA THR A 52 14.55 -0.82 -9.06
C THR A 52 14.99 -0.07 -10.31
N LYS A 53 16.08 -0.52 -10.96
CA LYS A 53 16.67 0.11 -12.16
C LYS A 53 15.65 0.41 -13.26
N HIS A 54 14.65 -0.46 -13.43
CA HIS A 54 13.66 -0.35 -14.49
C HIS A 54 12.24 -0.11 -13.99
N GLY A 55 12.02 0.04 -12.67
CA GLY A 55 10.69 0.29 -12.11
C GLY A 55 9.75 -0.91 -12.12
N TRP A 56 10.27 -2.13 -12.32
CA TRP A 56 9.50 -3.39 -12.30
C TRP A 56 10.05 -4.34 -11.23
N LYS A 57 9.13 -4.98 -10.48
CA LYS A 57 9.46 -6.03 -9.52
C LYS A 57 8.30 -7.02 -9.43
N PRO A 58 8.50 -8.33 -9.70
CA PRO A 58 7.45 -9.32 -9.50
C PRO A 58 6.85 -9.24 -8.10
N LEU A 59 5.52 -9.14 -8.02
CA LEU A 59 4.76 -9.01 -6.77
C LEU A 59 5.14 -7.79 -5.91
N GLY A 60 5.80 -6.77 -6.48
CA GLY A 60 6.32 -5.65 -5.70
C GLY A 60 5.26 -4.72 -5.12
N GLY A 61 4.05 -4.68 -5.70
CA GLY A 61 2.90 -3.98 -5.14
C GLY A 61 2.25 -4.71 -3.95
N TRP A 62 2.50 -6.02 -3.78
CA TRP A 62 2.01 -6.77 -2.61
C TRP A 62 2.98 -6.60 -1.44
N LYS A 63 2.69 -5.63 -0.56
CA LYS A 63 3.60 -5.27 0.55
C LYS A 63 3.22 -5.93 1.87
N PHE A 64 1.95 -5.82 2.29
CA PHE A 64 1.49 -6.34 3.58
C PHE A 64 1.73 -7.84 3.72
N SER A 65 2.34 -8.24 4.83
CA SER A 65 2.75 -9.62 5.12
C SER A 65 3.78 -10.22 4.14
N LYS A 66 4.42 -9.40 3.29
CA LYS A 66 5.52 -9.80 2.40
C LYS A 66 6.78 -9.00 2.67
N THR A 67 6.71 -7.68 2.47
CA THR A 67 7.85 -6.76 2.67
C THR A 67 7.64 -5.81 3.84
N ILE A 68 6.40 -5.64 4.31
CA ILE A 68 6.04 -4.88 5.51
C ILE A 68 5.08 -5.68 6.39
N ASN A 69 4.87 -5.21 7.63
CA ASN A 69 3.94 -5.85 8.57
C ASN A 69 2.53 -5.99 8.00
N GLY A 70 1.88 -7.13 8.25
CA GLY A 70 0.50 -7.40 7.86
C GLY A 70 -0.56 -6.89 8.84
N ALA A 71 -1.82 -7.05 8.46
CA ALA A 71 -2.97 -6.39 9.08
C ALA A 71 -3.62 -7.10 10.27
N LYS A 72 -3.15 -8.29 10.68
CA LYS A 72 -3.54 -8.86 11.97
C LYS A 72 -2.79 -8.13 13.08
N ALA A 73 -3.26 -6.93 13.39
CA ALA A 73 -2.69 -5.95 14.29
C ALA A 73 -3.78 -4.95 14.72
N GLU A 74 -3.55 -4.21 15.81
CA GLU A 74 -4.43 -3.10 16.21
C GLU A 74 -4.27 -1.88 15.28
N TYR A 75 -3.04 -1.64 14.81
CA TYR A 75 -2.72 -0.56 13.89
C TYR A 75 -1.78 -1.05 12.79
N ILE A 76 -1.88 -0.42 11.62
CA ILE A 76 -1.01 -0.67 10.48
C ILE A 76 -0.77 0.61 9.71
N LEU A 77 0.45 0.79 9.21
CA LEU A 77 0.81 1.89 8.32
C LEU A 77 0.57 1.46 6.86
N VAL A 78 -0.15 2.28 6.11
CA VAL A 78 -0.46 2.09 4.69
C VAL A 78 0.35 3.07 3.85
#